data_AF-A0AAV9DJP9-F1
#
_entry.id   AF-A0AAV9DJP9-F1
#
_cell.length_a   1.000
_cell.length_b   1.000
_cell.length_c   1.000
_cell.angle_alpha   90.00
_cell.angle_beta   90.00
_cell.angle_gamma   90.00
#
_symmetry.space_group_name_H-M   'P 1'
#
loop_
_entity.id
_entity.type
_entity.pdbx_description
1 polymer ?
#
loop_
_entity_poly.entity_id
_entity_poly.type
_entity_poly.pdbx_seq_one_letter_code
_entity_poly.pdbx_strand_id
1 'polypeptide(L)' 'MAEGLAYLHEESRLRIIHRDIKLSNVLLDENFTAKIADFGLARLFPEDRTHLSTGIAGTLKSNVKDDIIFL' A
#
# COMPACT_ATOMS: atom_id res chain seq x y z
N MET A 1 1.43 6.43 -10.48
CA MET A 1 0.97 5.30 -9.63
C MET A 1 2.10 4.35 -9.29
N ALA A 2 2.77 3.74 -10.28
CA ALA A 2 3.92 2.86 -10.03
C ALA A 2 5.04 3.59 -9.24
N GLU A 3 5.40 4.80 -9.66
CA GLU A 3 6.36 5.66 -8.93
C GLU A 3 5.93 5.95 -7.50
N GLY A 4 4.64 6.24 -7.27
CA GLY A 4 4.13 6.47 -5.92
C GLY A 4 4.21 5.23 -5.02
N LEU A 5 4.02 4.03 -5.58
CA LEU A 5 4.20 2.78 -4.85
C LEU A 5 5.68 2.48 -4.57
N ALA A 6 6.54 2.65 -5.57
CA ALA A 6 7.99 2.52 -5.41
C ALA A 6 8.50 3.48 -4.32
N TYR A 7 8.03 4.72 -4.31
CA TYR A 7 8.35 5.68 -3.26
C TYR A 7 7.96 5.18 -1.86
N LEU A 8 6.73 4.70 -1.68
CA LEU A 8 6.28 4.17 -0.38
C LEU A 8 7.09 2.95 0.09
N HIS A 9 7.54 2.10 -0.83
CA HIS A 9 8.21 0.85 -0.49
C HIS A 9 9.74 0.99 -0.34
N GLU A 10 10.38 1.87 -1.11
CA GLU A 10 11.83 1.86 -1.29
C GLU A 10 12.49 3.23 -1.09
N GLU A 11 11.85 4.32 -1.52
CA GLU A 11 12.53 5.64 -1.59
C GLU A 11 12.17 6.57 -0.42
N SER A 12 11.06 6.31 0.26
CA SER A 12 10.63 7.09 1.40
C SER A 12 11.49 6.78 2.64
N ARG A 13 11.67 7.78 3.52
CA ARG A 13 12.40 7.61 4.79
C ARG A 13 11.79 6.52 5.69
N LEU A 14 10.49 6.26 5.52
CA LEU A 14 9.75 5.26 6.27
C LEU A 14 9.09 4.33 5.26
N ARG A 15 9.50 3.07 5.23
CA ARG A 15 8.86 2.07 4.38
C ARG A 15 7.41 1.86 4.82
N ILE A 16 6.48 2.11 3.91
CA ILE A 16 5.03 2.09 4.15
C ILE A 16 4.37 1.05 3.26
N ILE A 17 3.59 0.15 3.85
CA ILE A 17 2.66 -0.73 3.14
C ILE A 17 1.27 -0.10 3.17
N HIS A 18 0.69 0.21 2.01
CA HIS A 18 -0.64 0.85 1.93
C HIS A 18 -1.80 -0.10 2.32
N ARG A 19 -1.71 -1.38 1.97
CA ARG A 19 -2.70 -2.46 2.20
C ARG A 19 -4.09 -2.31 1.55
N ASP A 20 -4.42 -1.18 0.93
CA ASP A 20 -5.69 -1.02 0.19
C ASP A 20 -5.52 -0.28 -1.15
N ILE A 21 -4.75 -0.88 -2.05
CA ILE A 21 -4.52 -0.33 -3.40
C ILE A 21 -5.67 -0.71 -4.33
N LYS A 22 -6.45 0.29 -4.73
CA LYS A 22 -7.59 0.18 -5.65
C LYS A 22 -7.86 1.53 -6.34
N LEU A 23 -8.59 1.50 -7.45
CA LEU A 23 -8.88 2.71 -8.23
C LEU A 23 -9.62 3.79 -7.43
N SER A 24 -10.52 3.42 -6.53
CA SER A 24 -11.22 4.39 -5.67
C SER A 24 -10.30 5.13 -4.69
N ASN A 25 -9.10 4.60 -4.45
CA ASN A 25 -8.08 5.16 -3.57
C ASN A 25 -6.94 5.84 -4.38
N VAL A 26 -7.16 6.07 -5.67
CA VAL A 26 -6.29 6.87 -6.52
C VAL A 26 -7.05 8.13 -6.92
N LEU A 27 -6.60 9.27 -6.43
CA LEU A 27 -7.16 10.57 -6.77
C LEU A 27 -6.39 11.19 -7.94
N LEU A 28 -7.05 12.10 -8.65
CA LEU A 28 -6.41 12.92 -9.69
C LEU A 28 -6.38 14.37 -9.19
N ASP A 29 -5.23 15.03 -9.36
CA ASP A 29 -5.17 16.47 -9.18
C ASP A 29 -5.58 17.23 -10.47
N GLU A 30 -5.49 18.55 -10.42
CA GLU A 30 -5.80 19.46 -11.53
C GLU A 30 -5.03 19.20 -12.82
N ASN A 31 -3.87 18.54 -12.73
CA ASN A 31 -3.03 18.18 -13.87
C ASN A 31 -3.22 16.72 -14.31
N PHE A 32 -4.30 16.06 -13.85
CA PHE A 32 -4.55 14.64 -14.05
C PHE A 32 -3.42 13.74 -13.53
N THR A 33 -2.64 14.20 -12.55
CA THR A 33 -1.60 13.40 -11.91
C THR A 33 -2.23 12.51 -10.84
N ALA A 34 -1.96 11.20 -10.94
CA ALA A 34 -2.44 10.21 -9.99
C ALA A 34 -1.76 10.32 -8.62
N LYS A 35 -2.55 10.45 -7.56
CA LYS A 35 -2.12 10.49 -6.16
C LYS A 35 -2.71 9.32 -5.38
N ILE A 36 -1.88 8.62 -4.63
CA ILE A 36 -2.31 7.55 -3.72
C ILE A 36 -2.99 8.21 -2.52
N ALA A 37 -4.19 7.74 -2.17
CA ALA A 37 -5.00 8.25 -1.07
C ALA A 37 -5.51 7.11 -0.18
N ASP A 38 -6.10 7.48 0.96
CA ASP A 38 -6.67 6.57 1.96
C ASP A 38 -5.65 5.61 2.61
N PHE A 39 -4.81 6.19 3.48
CA PHE A 39 -3.83 5.46 4.29
C PHE A 39 -4.44 4.86 5.58
N GLY A 40 -5.77 4.75 5.70
CA GLY A 40 -6.43 4.25 6.92
C GLY A 40 -6.02 2.83 7.30
N LEU A 41 -5.61 2.04 6.30
CA LEU A 41 -5.09 0.69 6.48
C LEU A 41 -3.57 0.61 6.40
N ALA A 42 -2.84 1.70 6.18
CA ALA A 42 -1.40 1.66 5.97
C ALA A 42 -0.63 1.23 7.24
N ARG A 43 0.56 0.65 7.05
CA ARG A 43 1.44 0.20 8.13
C ARG A 43 2.89 0.55 7.82
N LEU A 44 3.63 0.93 8.86
CA LEU A 44 5.09 1.05 8.79
C LEU A 44 5.70 -0.34 8.77
N PHE A 45 6.69 -0.53 7.91
CA PHE A 45 7.42 -1.77 7.78
C PHE A 45 8.85 -1.61 8.28
N PRO A 46 9.26 -2.33 9.34
CA PRO A 46 10.62 -2.29 9.85
C PRO A 46 11.65 -2.77 8.83
N GLU A 47 12.79 -2.09 8.73
CA GLU A 47 13.87 -2.42 7.79
C GLU A 47 14.49 -3.80 8.04
N ASP A 48 14.47 -4.28 9.28
CA ASP A 48 15.06 -5.54 9.72
C ASP A 48 14.16 -6.77 9.49
N ARG A 49 13.03 -6.59 8.79
CA ARG A 49 12.05 -7.65 8.57
C ARG A 49 11.81 -7.92 7.10
N THR A 50 11.36 -9.13 6.81
CA THR A 50 10.89 -9.55 5.48
C THR A 50 9.38 -9.70 5.44
N HIS A 51 8.71 -9.73 6.59
CA HIS A 51 7.27 -9.92 6.71
C HIS A 51 6.68 -9.15 7.88
N LEU A 52 5.38 -8.83 7.78
CA LEU A 52 4.64 -8.15 8.84
C LEU A 52 3.32 -8.87 9.12
N SER A 53 3.22 -9.49 10.29
CA SER A 53 1.99 -10.12 10.75
C SER A 53 0.99 -9.04 11.18
N THR A 54 -0.13 -8.95 10.46
CA THR A 54 -1.24 -8.05 10.76
C THR A 54 -2.56 -8.78 10.59
N GLY A 55 -3.65 -8.28 11.16
CA GLY A 55 -4.98 -8.78 10.82
C GLY A 55 -5.32 -8.48 9.35
N ILE A 56 -6.15 -9.35 8.76
CA ILE A 56 -6.70 -9.19 7.40
C ILE A 56 -7.27 -7.77 7.25
N ALA A 57 -6.81 -7.08 6.21
CA ALA A 57 -7.29 -5.76 5.87
C ALA A 57 -7.17 -5.54 4.36
N GLY A 58 -7.97 -4.61 3.85
CA GLY A 58 -8.05 -4.29 2.43
C GLY A 58 -9.39 -4.72 1.85
N THR A 59 -9.49 -4.64 0.54
CA THR A 59 -10.73 -4.93 -0.17
C THR A 59 -10.82 -6.42 -0.51
N LEU A 60 -11.87 -7.10 -0.03
CA LEU A 60 -12.12 -8.51 -0.33
C LEU A 60 -12.37 -8.69 -1.84
N LYS A 61 -11.50 -9.45 -2.51
CA LYS A 61 -11.78 -10.04 -3.83
C LYS A 61 -12.19 -11.48 -3.63
N SER A 62 -13.06 -12.00 -4.49
CA SER A 62 -13.73 -13.30 -4.32
C SER A 62 -12.80 -14.53 -4.23
N ASN A 63 -11.48 -14.38 -4.35
CA ASN A 63 -10.50 -15.45 -4.18
C ASN A 63 -9.17 -14.89 -3.63
N VAL A 64 -8.94 -14.94 -2.32
CA VAL A 64 -7.57 -14.96 -1.77
C VAL A 64 -7.56 -15.79 -0.48
N LYS A 65 -6.74 -16.86 -0.47
CA LYS A 65 -6.20 -17.50 0.74
C LYS A 65 -4.76 -17.00 0.90
N ASP A 66 -4.37 -16.84 2.15
CA ASP A 66 -3.02 -16.59 2.68
C ASP A 66 -2.55 -15.11 2.69
N ASP A 67 -2.58 -14.53 3.89
CA ASP A 67 -1.98 -13.23 4.22
C ASP A 67 -0.47 -13.39 4.42
N ILE A 68 0.29 -13.20 3.36
CA ILE A 68 1.69 -12.78 3.47
C ILE A 68 1.86 -11.56 2.58
N ILE A 69 2.00 -10.39 3.20
CA ILE A 69 2.32 -9.17 2.48
C ILE A 69 3.81 -9.23 2.14
N PHE A 70 4.14 -9.81 0.99
CA PHE A 70 5.43 -9.58 0.36
C PHE A 70 5.40 -8.17 -0.23
N LEU A 71 6.32 -7.33 0.24
CA LEU A 71 6.62 -6.03 -0.36
C LEU A 71 7.18 -6.19 -1.77
#